data_AF-F4J5A2-F1
#
_entry.id   AF-F4J5A2-F1
#
_cell.length_a   1.000
_cell.length_b   1.000
_cell.length_c   1.000
_cell.angle_alpha   90.00
_cell.angle_beta   90.00
_cell.angle_gamma   90.00
#
_symmetry.space_group_name_H-M   'P 1'
#
loop_
_entity.id
_entity.type
_entity.pdbx_description
1 polymer ?
#
loop_
_entity_poly.entity_id
_entity_poly.type
_entity_poly.pdbx_seq_one_letter_code
_entity_poly.pdbx_strand_id
1 'polypeptide(L)'
;MEKNIFKKISAVVPTELDFDRAIRFEYQIPNCTLIPDRVCHDDISDIRQKYAVKVMSAGTTLSNKLNDVLHEFPCVRHLDPVYASLLHQRYNMYHYDRAVRQVSVTQTLVNVMSFNYVDLLRKDDDCDSRDKCRSLGVTALARMLTFAKSCIPALNLLDQVREFMASVEDDAAATSLVNKYSDVLPPEKYPFPDIVWEDETADFVDPETLLLVEELDRRYELWLKGGSHI
;
A
#
# COMPACT_ATOMS: atom_id res chain seq x y z
N MET A 1 -35.55 -0.61 6.53
CA MET A 1 -34.35 -1.36 6.92
C MET A 1 -33.38 -1.27 5.75
N GLU A 2 -32.32 -0.47 5.89
CA GLU A 2 -31.25 -0.47 4.90
C GLU A 2 -30.60 -1.85 4.88
N LYS A 3 -30.37 -2.40 3.69
CA LYS A 3 -29.73 -3.72 3.53
C LYS A 3 -28.30 -3.66 4.04
N ASN A 4 -27.86 -4.70 4.75
CA ASN A 4 -26.50 -4.82 5.27
C ASN A 4 -25.45 -4.59 4.15
N ILE A 5 -24.80 -3.42 4.21
CA ILE A 5 -23.78 -2.99 3.24
C ILE A 5 -22.54 -3.89 3.27
N PHE A 6 -22.27 -4.52 4.42
CA PHE A 6 -21.10 -5.38 4.62
C PHE A 6 -21.23 -6.73 3.90
N LYS A 7 -22.46 -7.19 3.62
CA LYS A 7 -22.69 -8.39 2.79
C LYS A 7 -22.34 -8.18 1.31
N LYS A 8 -22.19 -6.93 0.87
CA LYS A 8 -21.77 -6.58 -0.49
C LYS A 8 -20.27 -6.35 -0.63
N ILE A 9 -19.52 -6.36 0.48
CA ILE A 9 -18.06 -6.25 0.45
C ILE A 9 -17.54 -7.51 -0.24
N SER A 10 -17.05 -7.32 -1.46
CA SER A 10 -16.65 -8.41 -2.35
C SER A 10 -15.14 -8.48 -2.53
N ALA A 11 -14.42 -7.39 -2.24
CA ALA A 11 -12.98 -7.37 -2.31
C ALA A 11 -12.37 -8.06 -1.09
N VAL A 12 -11.42 -8.95 -1.38
CA VAL A 12 -10.52 -9.51 -0.39
C VAL A 12 -9.64 -8.36 0.11
N VAL A 13 -9.64 -8.12 1.42
CA VAL A 13 -8.77 -7.11 2.02
C VAL A 13 -7.30 -7.44 1.67
N PRO A 14 -6.51 -6.49 1.12
CA PRO A 14 -5.16 -6.76 0.67
C PRO A 14 -4.27 -7.34 1.78
N THR A 15 -3.54 -8.41 1.47
CA THR A 15 -2.53 -9.01 2.34
C THR A 15 -1.14 -8.47 2.02
N GLU A 16 -0.16 -8.76 2.87
CA GLU A 16 1.24 -8.40 2.61
C GLU A 16 1.73 -8.97 1.27
N LEU A 17 1.32 -10.19 0.95
CA LEU A 17 1.66 -10.85 -0.30
C LEU A 17 1.07 -10.13 -1.52
N ASP A 18 -0.09 -9.47 -1.39
CA ASP A 18 -0.70 -8.73 -2.48
C ASP A 18 0.08 -7.45 -2.81
N PHE A 19 0.69 -6.82 -1.80
CA PHE A 19 1.61 -5.70 -2.00
C PHE A 19 2.92 -6.15 -2.63
N ASP A 20 3.50 -7.26 -2.17
CA ASP A 20 4.70 -7.84 -2.79
C ASP A 20 4.45 -8.23 -4.25
N ARG A 21 3.27 -8.81 -4.54
CA ARG A 21 2.84 -9.15 -5.91
C ARG A 21 2.66 -7.91 -6.77
N ALA A 22 2.10 -6.83 -6.23
CA ALA A 22 1.96 -5.57 -6.94
C ALA A 22 3.32 -5.06 -7.43
N ILE A 23 4.32 -5.02 -6.54
CA ILE A 23 5.69 -4.60 -6.91
C ILE A 23 6.33 -5.56 -7.90
N ARG A 24 6.18 -6.89 -7.71
CA ARG A 24 6.70 -7.88 -8.66
C ARG A 24 6.12 -7.73 -10.07
N PHE A 25 4.86 -7.35 -10.18
CA PHE A 25 4.19 -7.15 -11.46
C PHE A 25 4.84 -6.01 -12.25
N GLU A 26 5.28 -4.94 -11.57
CA GLU A 26 5.99 -3.81 -12.21
C GLU A 26 7.31 -4.23 -12.89
N TYR A 27 7.94 -5.31 -12.42
CA TYR A 27 9.12 -5.91 -13.04
C TYR A 27 8.78 -6.90 -14.16
N GLN A 28 7.52 -7.24 -14.38
CA GLN A 28 7.10 -8.12 -15.48
C GLN A 28 6.58 -7.32 -16.70
N ILE A 29 6.31 -6.03 -16.53
CA ILE A 29 5.79 -5.19 -17.61
C ILE A 29 6.87 -4.96 -18.69
N PRO A 30 6.62 -5.34 -19.96
CA PRO A 30 7.63 -5.35 -21.03
C PRO A 30 8.15 -3.97 -21.49
N ASN A 31 7.60 -2.86 -20.98
CA ASN A 31 8.09 -1.50 -21.26
C ASN A 31 9.42 -1.17 -20.56
N CYS A 32 9.95 -2.07 -19.73
CA CYS A 32 11.28 -1.95 -19.16
C CYS A 32 12.35 -2.44 -20.17
N THR A 33 12.53 -1.71 -21.28
CA THR A 33 13.52 -2.07 -22.30
C THR A 33 14.95 -1.99 -21.75
N LEU A 34 15.80 -2.96 -22.15
CA LEU A 34 17.27 -2.97 -21.95
C LEU A 34 17.87 -1.56 -22.01
N ILE A 35 18.49 -1.14 -20.91
CA ILE A 35 19.22 0.12 -20.84
C ILE A 35 20.67 -0.17 -21.25
N PRO A 36 21.20 0.46 -22.32
CA PRO A 36 22.59 0.27 -22.73
C PRO A 36 23.61 0.58 -21.61
N ASP A 37 24.72 -0.17 -21.56
CA ASP A 37 25.78 0.02 -20.55
C ASP A 37 26.59 1.31 -20.73
N ARG A 38 26.49 1.97 -21.89
CA ARG A 38 27.05 3.31 -22.13
C ARG A 38 25.90 4.27 -22.35
N VAL A 39 25.81 5.29 -21.50
CA VAL A 39 24.74 6.28 -21.52
C VAL A 39 25.29 7.57 -22.12
N CYS A 40 24.73 8.04 -23.23
CA CYS A 40 24.93 9.42 -23.66
C CYS A 40 23.93 10.34 -22.94
N HIS A 41 24.16 11.66 -22.93
CA HIS A 41 23.26 12.62 -22.27
C HIS A 41 21.82 12.59 -22.82
N ASP A 42 21.61 12.12 -24.05
CA ASP A 42 20.26 11.96 -24.60
C ASP A 42 19.60 10.67 -24.06
N ASP A 43 20.37 9.61 -23.80
CA ASP A 43 19.88 8.35 -23.25
C ASP A 43 19.51 8.43 -21.76
N ILE A 44 20.13 9.33 -20.97
CA ILE A 44 19.81 9.44 -19.53
C ILE A 44 18.40 9.97 -19.30
N SER A 45 17.90 10.84 -20.18
CA SER A 45 16.51 11.34 -20.14
C SER A 45 15.51 10.19 -20.29
N ASP A 46 15.76 9.28 -21.24
CA ASP A 46 14.93 8.10 -21.46
C ASP A 46 14.99 7.13 -20.27
N ILE A 47 16.17 6.97 -19.66
CA ILE A 47 16.35 6.15 -18.46
C ILE A 47 15.55 6.74 -17.29
N ARG A 48 15.68 8.05 -17.04
CA ARG A 48 14.91 8.77 -16.01
C ARG A 48 13.41 8.57 -16.21
N GLN A 49 12.94 8.74 -17.45
CA GLN A 49 11.53 8.55 -17.78
C GLN A 49 11.05 7.11 -17.55
N LYS A 50 11.86 6.08 -17.87
CA LYS A 50 11.52 4.68 -17.58
C LYS A 50 11.35 4.43 -16.09
N TYR A 51 12.28 4.89 -15.25
CA TYR A 51 12.16 4.77 -13.80
C TYR A 51 10.98 5.58 -13.25
N ALA A 52 10.74 6.78 -13.78
CA ALA A 52 9.60 7.61 -13.38
C ALA A 52 8.26 6.91 -13.69
N VAL A 53 8.12 6.31 -14.88
CA VAL A 53 6.92 5.54 -15.25
C VAL A 53 6.74 4.33 -14.32
N LYS A 54 7.82 3.61 -14.00
CA LYS A 54 7.77 2.47 -13.07
C LYS A 54 7.32 2.89 -11.67
N VAL A 55 7.91 3.95 -11.10
CA VAL A 55 7.54 4.46 -9.77
C VAL A 55 6.07 4.92 -9.75
N MET A 56 5.65 5.66 -10.78
CA MET A 56 4.28 6.15 -10.91
C MET A 56 3.25 5.02 -11.03
N SER A 57 3.56 4.00 -11.83
CA SER A 57 2.74 2.79 -12.01
C SER A 57 2.59 2.04 -10.68
N ALA A 58 3.70 1.76 -10.00
CA ALA A 58 3.70 1.10 -8.70
C ALA A 58 2.89 1.87 -7.65
N GLY A 59 3.10 3.18 -7.55
CA GLY A 59 2.37 4.04 -6.62
C GLY A 59 0.87 4.05 -6.89
N THR A 60 0.47 4.09 -8.18
CA THR A 60 -0.93 4.01 -8.60
C THR A 60 -1.54 2.66 -8.23
N THR A 61 -0.84 1.56 -8.51
CA THR A 61 -1.30 0.20 -8.18
C THR A 61 -1.50 0.02 -6.66
N LEU A 62 -0.55 0.49 -5.85
CA LEU A 62 -0.66 0.43 -4.38
C LEU A 62 -1.78 1.34 -3.86
N SER A 63 -1.87 2.58 -4.33
CA SER A 63 -2.93 3.52 -3.95
C SER A 63 -4.32 2.98 -4.31
N ASN A 64 -4.49 2.39 -5.49
CA ASN A 64 -5.77 1.82 -5.92
C ASN A 64 -6.21 0.68 -4.99
N LYS A 65 -5.29 -0.23 -4.63
CA LYS A 65 -5.58 -1.31 -3.67
C LYS A 65 -6.06 -0.78 -2.32
N LEU A 66 -5.45 0.28 -1.79
CA LEU A 66 -5.87 0.89 -0.53
C LEU A 66 -7.19 1.65 -0.69
N ASN A 67 -7.40 2.31 -1.83
CA ASN A 67 -8.62 3.04 -2.14
C ASN A 67 -9.83 2.10 -2.30
N ASP A 68 -9.65 0.91 -2.86
CA ASP A 68 -10.69 -0.12 -2.95
C ASP A 68 -11.19 -0.50 -1.54
N VAL A 69 -10.28 -0.64 -0.57
CA VAL A 69 -10.65 -0.86 0.84
C VAL A 69 -11.44 0.32 1.40
N LEU A 70 -11.00 1.56 1.17
CA LEU A 70 -11.70 2.75 1.66
C LEU A 70 -13.10 2.92 1.05
N HIS A 71 -13.34 2.43 -0.16
CA HIS A 71 -14.67 2.44 -0.78
C HIS A 71 -15.61 1.40 -0.17
N GLU A 72 -15.09 0.25 0.25
CA GLU A 72 -15.89 -0.82 0.85
C GLU A 72 -16.16 -0.61 2.34
N PHE A 73 -15.24 0.03 3.06
CA PHE A 73 -15.38 0.31 4.49
C PHE A 73 -15.77 1.78 4.73
N PRO A 74 -17.03 2.07 5.08
CA PRO A 74 -17.49 3.44 5.29
C PRO A 74 -16.89 4.05 6.56
N CYS A 75 -16.66 5.37 6.53
CA CYS A 75 -16.31 6.11 7.75
C CYS A 75 -17.42 5.98 8.81
N VAL A 76 -17.05 6.07 10.08
CA VAL A 76 -17.97 5.95 11.23
C VAL A 76 -19.19 6.86 11.14
N ARG A 77 -19.02 8.07 10.62
CA ARG A 77 -20.10 9.06 10.45
C ARG A 77 -21.18 8.65 9.44
N HIS A 78 -20.88 7.71 8.55
CA HIS A 78 -21.77 7.23 7.50
C HIS A 78 -22.33 5.83 7.79
N LEU A 79 -22.01 5.25 8.96
CA LEU A 79 -22.57 3.98 9.41
C LEU A 79 -23.97 4.16 9.97
N ASP A 80 -24.87 3.23 9.64
CA ASP A 80 -26.17 3.14 10.30
C ASP A 80 -26.00 2.93 11.81
N PRO A 81 -26.80 3.60 12.68
CA PRO A 81 -26.67 3.50 14.13
C PRO A 81 -26.73 2.06 14.69
N VAL A 82 -27.49 1.16 14.07
CA VAL A 82 -27.58 -0.24 14.48
C VAL A 82 -26.23 -0.94 14.25
N TYR A 83 -25.68 -0.81 13.04
CA TYR A 83 -24.36 -1.37 12.72
C TYR A 83 -23.24 -0.74 13.55
N ALA A 84 -23.33 0.57 13.82
CA ALA A 84 -22.38 1.26 14.68
C ALA A 84 -22.38 0.69 16.11
N SER A 85 -23.57 0.42 16.67
CA SER A 85 -23.69 -0.16 18.01
C SER A 85 -23.11 -1.57 18.10
N LEU A 86 -23.35 -2.42 17.08
CA LEU A 86 -22.81 -3.78 17.01
C LEU A 86 -21.28 -3.80 16.91
N LEU A 87 -20.72 -2.94 16.07
CA LEU A 87 -19.26 -2.80 15.95
C LEU A 87 -18.63 -2.28 17.23
N HIS A 88 -19.26 -1.29 17.87
CA HIS A 88 -18.76 -0.74 19.14
C HIS A 88 -18.71 -1.82 20.24
N GLN A 89 -19.75 -2.64 20.32
CA GLN A 89 -19.84 -3.74 21.29
C GLN A 89 -18.76 -4.80 21.10
N ARG A 90 -18.37 -5.09 19.85
CA ARG A 90 -17.43 -6.17 19.53
C ARG A 90 -15.96 -5.73 19.49
N TYR A 91 -15.68 -4.60 18.84
CA TYR A 91 -14.33 -4.16 18.47
C TYR A 91 -13.93 -2.80 19.03
N ASN A 92 -14.82 -2.10 19.75
CA ASN A 92 -14.68 -0.67 20.07
C ASN A 92 -14.61 0.20 18.81
N MET A 93 -15.54 1.14 18.69
CA MET A 93 -15.63 2.03 17.51
C MET A 93 -14.35 2.83 17.26
N TYR A 94 -13.59 3.16 18.31
CA TYR A 94 -12.31 3.87 18.17
C TYR A 94 -11.29 3.09 17.34
N HIS A 95 -11.19 1.77 17.52
CA HIS A 95 -10.24 0.94 16.79
C HIS A 95 -10.59 0.82 15.32
N TYR A 96 -11.88 0.71 15.01
CA TYR A 96 -12.37 0.73 13.63
C TYR A 96 -12.08 2.08 12.95
N ASP A 97 -12.42 3.20 13.59
CA ASP A 97 -12.14 4.54 13.06
C ASP A 97 -10.64 4.75 12.82
N ARG A 98 -9.80 4.33 13.78
CA ARG A 98 -8.34 4.42 13.67
C ARG A 98 -7.82 3.60 12.48
N ALA A 99 -8.30 2.36 12.30
CA ALA A 99 -7.87 1.51 11.20
C ALA A 99 -8.24 2.10 9.83
N VAL A 100 -9.47 2.60 9.66
CA VAL A 100 -9.89 3.25 8.40
C VAL A 100 -9.05 4.51 8.12
N ARG A 101 -8.80 5.33 9.14
CA ARG A 101 -7.93 6.52 9.00
C ARG A 101 -6.51 6.16 8.63
N GLN A 102 -5.94 5.11 9.23
CA GLN A 102 -4.59 4.63 8.94
C GLN A 102 -4.44 4.22 7.46
N VAL A 103 -5.42 3.50 6.91
CA VAL A 103 -5.44 3.15 5.48
C VAL A 103 -5.52 4.40 4.61
N SER A 104 -6.36 5.38 4.97
CA SER A 104 -6.50 6.65 4.24
C SER A 104 -5.21 7.48 4.22
N VAL A 105 -4.55 7.61 5.37
CA VAL A 105 -3.27 8.32 5.46
C VAL A 105 -2.18 7.58 4.68
N THR A 106 -2.11 6.24 4.78
CA THR A 106 -1.15 5.43 4.03
C THR A 106 -1.32 5.62 2.52
N GLN A 107 -2.57 5.62 2.04
CA GLN A 107 -2.90 5.86 0.63
C GLN A 107 -2.42 7.24 0.17
N THR A 108 -2.61 8.27 1.00
CA THR A 108 -2.14 9.63 0.70
C THR A 108 -0.62 9.70 0.67
N LEU A 109 0.05 9.08 1.66
CA LEU A 109 1.51 9.01 1.74
C LEU A 109 2.14 8.33 0.52
N VAL A 110 1.57 7.19 0.08
CA VAL A 110 2.05 6.49 -1.12
C VAL A 110 1.95 7.38 -2.35
N ASN A 111 0.87 8.15 -2.50
CA ASN A 111 0.71 9.08 -3.62
C ASN A 111 1.70 10.25 -3.56
N VAL A 112 1.89 10.85 -2.39
CA VAL A 112 2.86 11.93 -2.18
C VAL A 112 4.28 11.44 -2.46
N MET A 113 4.67 10.27 -1.94
CA MET A 113 5.99 9.67 -2.21
C MET A 113 6.18 9.37 -3.68
N SER A 114 5.18 8.77 -4.34
CA SER A 114 5.23 8.49 -5.77
C SER A 114 5.47 9.77 -6.57
N PHE A 115 4.71 10.83 -6.28
CA PHE A 115 4.87 12.12 -6.95
C PHE A 115 6.25 12.75 -6.69
N ASN A 116 6.69 12.80 -5.44
CA ASN A 116 7.97 13.39 -5.05
C ASN A 116 9.14 12.65 -5.72
N TYR A 117 9.14 11.31 -5.74
CA TYR A 117 10.19 10.54 -6.41
C TYR A 117 10.17 10.65 -7.93
N VAL A 118 8.98 10.74 -8.54
CA VAL A 118 8.85 11.01 -9.98
C VAL A 118 9.39 12.39 -10.34
N ASP A 119 9.13 13.38 -9.48
CA ASP A 119 9.62 14.74 -9.65
C ASP A 119 11.15 14.80 -9.53
N LEU A 120 11.72 14.12 -8.52
CA LEU A 120 13.18 13.95 -8.38
C LEU A 120 13.80 13.26 -9.61
N LEU A 121 13.18 12.19 -10.13
CA LEU A 121 13.68 11.50 -11.32
C LEU A 121 13.65 12.40 -12.58
N ARG A 122 12.74 13.37 -12.66
CA ARG A 122 12.55 14.22 -13.85
C ARG A 122 13.29 15.55 -13.78
N LYS A 123 13.27 16.22 -12.63
CA LYS A 123 13.79 17.58 -12.46
C LYS A 123 15.25 17.63 -12.07
N ASP A 124 15.76 16.58 -11.45
CA ASP A 124 17.04 16.66 -10.76
C ASP A 124 18.22 16.47 -11.73
N ASP A 125 19.11 17.46 -11.79
CA ASP A 125 20.38 17.37 -12.52
C ASP A 125 21.31 16.31 -11.90
N ASP A 126 21.07 15.94 -10.63
CA ASP A 126 21.87 14.99 -9.86
C ASP A 126 21.74 13.52 -10.33
N CYS A 127 20.67 13.17 -11.05
CA CYS A 127 20.48 11.83 -11.66
C CYS A 127 21.25 11.70 -12.98
N ASP A 128 22.56 11.95 -12.94
CA ASP A 128 23.47 11.97 -14.09
C ASP A 128 23.82 10.57 -14.65
N SER A 129 23.45 9.50 -13.95
CA SER A 129 23.88 8.14 -14.24
C SER A 129 22.78 7.12 -14.02
N ARG A 130 22.84 6.02 -14.79
CA ARG A 130 21.89 4.89 -14.70
C ARG A 130 21.80 4.34 -13.29
N ASP A 131 22.95 4.18 -12.61
CA ASP A 131 23.01 3.56 -11.29
C ASP A 131 22.36 4.44 -10.22
N LYS A 132 22.47 5.77 -10.32
CA LYS A 132 21.73 6.70 -9.45
C LYS A 132 20.22 6.62 -9.71
N CYS A 133 19.80 6.64 -10.98
CA CYS A 133 18.37 6.57 -11.31
C CYS A 133 17.76 5.21 -10.92
N ARG A 134 18.54 4.13 -11.02
CA ARG A 134 18.20 2.81 -10.48
C ARG A 134 18.06 2.83 -8.97
N SER A 135 19.08 3.30 -8.25
CA SER A 135 19.08 3.36 -6.78
C SER A 135 17.90 4.18 -6.27
N LEU A 136 17.59 5.31 -6.91
CA LEU A 136 16.46 6.16 -6.59
C LEU A 136 15.12 5.44 -6.85
N GLY A 137 14.99 4.76 -7.99
CA GLY A 137 13.80 3.96 -8.30
C GLY A 137 13.56 2.82 -7.31
N VAL A 138 14.61 2.07 -6.96
CA VAL A 138 14.56 0.99 -5.96
C VAL A 138 14.17 1.53 -4.59
N THR A 139 14.79 2.63 -4.17
CA THR A 139 14.49 3.29 -2.89
C THR A 139 13.03 3.76 -2.84
N ALA A 140 12.53 4.39 -3.92
CA ALA A 140 11.15 4.84 -4.02
C ALA A 140 10.15 3.67 -3.86
N LEU A 141 10.38 2.57 -4.58
CA LEU A 141 9.54 1.38 -4.51
C LEU A 141 9.57 0.74 -3.11
N ALA A 142 10.77 0.60 -2.52
CA ALA A 142 10.94 0.04 -1.18
C ALA A 142 10.22 0.87 -0.12
N ARG A 143 10.25 2.20 -0.23
CA ARG A 143 9.55 3.10 0.68
C ARG A 143 8.05 3.01 0.56
N MET A 144 7.52 3.11 -0.65
CA MET A 144 6.08 2.96 -0.87
C MET A 144 5.59 1.61 -0.35
N LEU A 145 6.36 0.53 -0.58
CA LEU A 145 6.04 -0.80 -0.06
C LEU A 145 6.13 -0.87 1.47
N THR A 146 7.12 -0.23 2.09
CA THR A 146 7.26 -0.16 3.55
C THR A 146 6.03 0.48 4.19
N PHE A 147 5.59 1.63 3.67
CA PHE A 147 4.40 2.31 4.17
C PHE A 147 3.13 1.50 3.90
N ALA A 148 2.99 0.87 2.71
CA ALA A 148 1.89 -0.04 2.44
C ALA A 148 1.85 -1.21 3.43
N LYS A 149 2.99 -1.82 3.76
CA LYS A 149 3.09 -2.89 4.76
C LYS A 149 2.82 -2.42 6.19
N SER A 150 3.08 -1.15 6.50
CA SER A 150 2.83 -0.60 7.84
C SER A 150 1.33 -0.62 8.24
N CYS A 151 0.42 -0.60 7.26
CA CYS A 151 -1.02 -0.63 7.50
C CYS A 151 -1.63 -2.05 7.56
N ILE A 152 -0.82 -3.12 7.42
CA ILE A 152 -1.28 -4.52 7.51
C ILE A 152 -2.04 -4.82 8.82
N PRO A 153 -1.62 -4.35 10.01
CA PRO A 153 -2.39 -4.55 11.23
C PRO A 153 -3.80 -3.94 11.16
N ALA A 154 -3.95 -2.76 10.55
CA ALA A 154 -5.24 -2.13 10.33
C ALA A 154 -6.10 -2.91 9.34
N LEU A 155 -5.50 -3.38 8.24
CA LEU A 155 -6.18 -4.21 7.25
C LEU A 155 -6.69 -5.53 7.85
N ASN A 156 -5.89 -6.18 8.71
CA ASN A 156 -6.32 -7.39 9.41
C ASN A 156 -7.52 -7.15 10.35
N LEU A 157 -7.58 -5.99 11.01
CA LEU A 157 -8.75 -5.62 11.81
C LEU A 157 -9.99 -5.42 10.93
N LEU A 158 -9.84 -4.73 9.80
CA LEU A 158 -10.93 -4.50 8.85
C LEU A 158 -11.45 -5.82 8.26
N ASP A 159 -10.59 -6.79 8.00
CA ASP A 159 -11.01 -8.11 7.54
C ASP A 159 -11.79 -8.88 8.61
N GLN A 160 -11.36 -8.83 9.89
CA GLN A 160 -12.14 -9.38 11.00
C GLN A 160 -13.52 -8.71 11.13
N VAL A 161 -13.57 -7.38 10.95
CA VAL A 161 -14.83 -6.63 10.95
C VAL A 161 -15.74 -7.06 9.80
N ARG A 162 -15.18 -7.25 8.59
CA ARG A 162 -15.93 -7.77 7.43
C ARG A 162 -16.53 -9.14 7.72
N GLU A 163 -15.74 -10.08 8.24
CA GLU A 163 -16.20 -11.42 8.60
C GLU A 163 -17.32 -11.39 9.64
N PHE A 164 -17.15 -10.58 10.69
CA PHE A 164 -18.17 -10.40 11.72
C PHE A 164 -19.47 -9.84 11.12
N MET A 165 -19.41 -8.74 10.36
CA MET A 165 -20.61 -8.10 9.81
C MET A 165 -21.29 -8.93 8.72
N ALA A 166 -20.55 -9.81 8.04
CA ALA A 166 -21.11 -10.80 7.12
C ALA A 166 -21.91 -11.89 7.87
N SER A 167 -21.50 -12.24 9.10
CA SER A 167 -22.19 -13.23 9.94
C SER A 167 -23.46 -12.70 10.60
N VAL A 168 -23.65 -11.38 10.66
CA VAL A 168 -24.84 -10.75 11.26
C VAL A 168 -26.04 -10.87 10.30
N GLU A 169 -27.10 -11.54 10.75
CA GLU A 169 -28.39 -11.62 10.05
C GLU A 169 -29.09 -10.24 10.04
N ASP A 170 -29.86 -9.94 8.99
CA ASP A 170 -30.47 -8.61 8.81
C ASP A 170 -31.53 -8.30 9.88
N ASP A 171 -32.10 -9.34 10.51
CA ASP A 171 -33.15 -9.23 11.54
C ASP A 171 -32.60 -9.30 12.99
N ALA A 172 -31.30 -9.55 13.16
CA ALA A 172 -30.69 -9.91 14.45
C ALA A 172 -30.29 -8.71 15.33
N ALA A 173 -31.07 -7.63 15.30
CA ALA A 173 -30.91 -6.50 16.24
C ALA A 173 -31.17 -6.88 17.72
N ALA A 174 -31.57 -8.13 18.01
CA ALA A 174 -32.10 -8.52 19.32
C ALA A 174 -31.36 -9.66 20.05
N THR A 175 -30.31 -10.27 19.50
CA THR A 175 -29.70 -11.42 20.19
C THR A 175 -28.51 -11.00 21.06
N SER A 176 -28.77 -10.95 22.37
CA SER A 176 -27.81 -10.81 23.47
C SER A 176 -26.54 -11.67 23.25
N LEU A 177 -25.49 -11.06 22.69
CA LEU A 177 -24.14 -11.62 22.69
C LEU A 177 -23.32 -10.87 23.74
N VAL A 178 -22.81 -11.61 24.71
CA VAL A 178 -22.05 -11.14 25.87
C VAL A 178 -21.06 -10.04 25.49
N ASN A 179 -21.07 -8.92 26.23
CA ASN A 179 -20.01 -7.91 26.21
C ASN A 179 -18.66 -8.57 26.55
N LYS A 180 -17.95 -8.97 25.51
CA LYS A 180 -16.52 -9.26 25.56
C LYS A 180 -15.91 -8.42 24.46
N TYR A 181 -15.35 -7.27 24.84
CA TYR A 181 -14.26 -6.70 24.06
C TYR A 181 -13.26 -7.84 23.92
N SER A 182 -13.19 -8.47 22.75
CA SER A 182 -12.04 -9.29 22.42
C SER A 182 -10.92 -8.30 22.09
N ASP A 183 -10.46 -7.58 23.12
CA ASP A 183 -9.23 -6.84 23.02
C ASP A 183 -8.16 -7.89 22.72
N VAL A 184 -7.55 -7.79 21.55
CA VAL A 184 -6.16 -7.35 21.40
C VAL A 184 -6.02 -6.97 19.92
N LEU A 185 -6.14 -5.67 19.59
CA LEU A 185 -5.26 -5.17 18.51
C LEU A 185 -3.85 -5.40 19.05
N PRO A 186 -3.01 -6.22 18.40
CA PRO A 186 -1.63 -6.35 18.81
C PRO A 186 -1.04 -4.95 18.94
N PRO A 187 -0.20 -4.66 19.96
CA PRO A 187 0.52 -3.40 19.99
C PRO A 187 1.12 -3.17 18.60
N GLU A 188 0.84 -2.00 18.05
CA GLU A 188 1.21 -1.62 16.69
C GLU A 188 2.67 -2.02 16.45
N LYS A 189 2.90 -3.01 15.57
CA LYS A 189 4.27 -3.39 15.17
C LYS A 189 5.01 -2.19 14.56
N TYR A 190 4.24 -1.23 14.03
CA TYR A 190 4.69 0.04 13.51
C TYR A 190 3.85 1.15 14.16
N PRO A 191 4.41 2.04 15.00
CA PRO A 191 3.69 3.21 15.47
C PRO A 191 3.29 4.03 14.26
N PHE A 192 2.00 4.13 13.99
CA PHE A 192 1.54 4.96 12.90
C PHE A 192 1.67 6.41 13.35
N PRO A 193 2.36 7.29 12.60
CA PRO A 193 2.47 8.68 12.99
C PRO A 193 1.07 9.30 13.00
N ASP A 194 0.57 9.70 14.18
CA ASP A 194 -0.70 10.42 14.32
C ASP A 194 -0.66 11.76 13.56
N ILE A 195 0.54 12.26 13.25
CA ILE A 195 0.82 13.48 12.50
C ILE A 195 2.05 13.21 11.64
N VAL A 196 1.87 13.16 10.31
CA VAL A 196 2.98 13.11 9.37
C VAL A 196 3.61 14.50 9.34
N TRP A 197 4.77 14.65 9.98
CA TRP A 197 5.72 15.69 9.58
C TRP A 197 6.64 15.05 8.54
N GLU A 198 6.76 15.69 7.38
CA GLU A 198 7.61 15.27 6.25
C GLU A 198 9.07 15.02 6.68
N ASP A 199 9.52 15.65 7.77
CA ASP A 199 10.93 15.67 8.17
C ASP A 199 11.40 14.41 8.93
N GLU A 200 10.54 13.71 9.69
CA GLU A 200 10.94 12.51 10.47
C GLU A 200 10.78 11.21 9.68
N THR A 201 9.86 11.21 8.71
CA THR A 201 9.62 10.06 7.82
C THR A 201 10.49 10.09 6.57
N ALA A 202 11.34 11.12 6.45
CA ALA A 202 12.14 11.43 5.28
C ALA A 202 13.12 10.32 4.88
N ASP A 203 13.47 9.37 5.77
CA ASP A 203 14.42 8.28 5.47
C ASP A 203 13.93 6.88 5.90
N PHE A 204 12.69 6.72 6.36
CA PHE A 204 12.24 5.42 6.86
C PHE A 204 11.99 4.42 5.71
N VAL A 205 12.81 3.36 5.65
CA VAL A 205 12.65 2.20 4.78
C VAL A 205 12.88 0.94 5.60
N ASP A 206 11.97 -0.01 5.53
CA ASP A 206 12.17 -1.31 6.18
C ASP A 206 13.29 -2.09 5.46
N PRO A 207 14.33 -2.57 6.17
CA PRO A 207 15.47 -3.24 5.53
C PRO A 207 15.09 -4.51 4.76
N GLU A 208 14.12 -5.29 5.26
CA GLU A 208 13.65 -6.50 4.57
C GLU A 208 12.95 -6.15 3.26
N THR A 209 12.15 -5.08 3.28
CA THR A 209 11.47 -4.54 2.12
C THR A 209 12.46 -4.00 1.09
N LEU A 210 13.51 -3.29 1.52
CA LEU A 210 14.57 -2.82 0.63
C LEU A 210 15.29 -3.99 -0.06
N LEU A 211 15.71 -4.99 0.71
CA LEU A 211 16.37 -6.20 0.19
C LEU A 211 15.48 -6.95 -0.82
N LEU A 212 14.17 -7.02 -0.56
CA LEU A 212 13.22 -7.64 -1.49
C LEU A 212 13.20 -6.90 -2.83
N VAL A 213 13.12 -5.57 -2.82
CA VAL A 213 13.07 -4.78 -4.05
C VAL A 213 14.39 -4.82 -4.79
N GLU A 214 15.53 -4.74 -4.08
CA GLU A 214 16.87 -4.89 -4.67
C GLU A 214 17.05 -6.24 -5.36
N GLU A 215 16.62 -7.34 -4.73
CA GLU A 215 16.72 -8.67 -5.31
C GLU A 215 15.80 -8.84 -6.54
N LEU A 216 14.60 -8.25 -6.52
CA LEU A 216 13.70 -8.24 -7.68
C LEU A 216 14.33 -7.48 -8.85
N ASP A 217 14.90 -6.31 -8.57
CA ASP A 217 15.57 -5.49 -9.57
C ASP A 217 16.80 -6.19 -10.15
N ARG A 218 17.62 -6.83 -9.31
CA ARG A 218 18.76 -7.64 -9.74
C ARG A 218 18.35 -8.81 -10.64
N ARG A 219 17.29 -9.54 -10.29
CA ARG A 219 16.77 -10.64 -11.13
C ARG A 219 16.27 -10.14 -12.47
N TYR A 220 15.62 -9.00 -12.46
CA TYR A 220 15.11 -8.38 -13.68
C TYR A 220 16.25 -7.99 -14.64
N GLU A 221 17.32 -7.40 -14.12
CA GLU A 221 18.52 -7.09 -14.92
C GLU A 221 19.18 -8.35 -15.49
N LEU A 222 19.28 -9.42 -14.71
CA LEU A 222 19.81 -10.70 -15.19
C LEU A 222 18.95 -11.29 -16.30
N TRP A 223 17.63 -11.20 -16.18
CA TRP A 223 16.70 -11.64 -17.22
C TRP A 223 16.87 -10.83 -18.51
N LEU A 224 17.02 -9.51 -18.41
CA LEU A 224 17.29 -8.65 -19.55
C LEU A 224 18.64 -8.99 -20.22
N LYS A 225 19.71 -9.19 -19.46
CA LYS A 225 21.04 -9.54 -19.97
C LYS A 225 21.12 -10.97 -20.54
N GLY A 226 20.33 -11.88 -19.98
CA GLY A 226 20.22 -13.28 -20.39
C GLY A 226 19.25 -13.54 -21.55
N GLY A 227 18.55 -12.51 -22.04
CA GLY A 227 17.57 -12.56 -23.14
C GLY A 227 18.16 -12.84 -24.53
N SER A 228 19.25 -13.59 -24.62
CA SER A 228 19.78 -14.20 -25.84
C SER A 228 20.06 -15.68 -25.56
N HIS A 229 19.00 -16.44 -25.26
CA HIS A 229 18.84 -17.87 -25.53
C HIS A 229 17.56 -18.38 -24.85
N ILE A 230 16.42 -18.21 -25.53
CA ILE A 230 15.40 -19.26 -25.75
C ILE A 230 14.87 -19.05 -27.17
#